data_AF-A0A1S7FV59-F1
#
_entry.id   AF-A0A1S7FV59-F1
#
_cell.length_a   1.000
_cell.length_b   1.000
_cell.length_c   1.000
_cell.angle_alpha   90.00
_cell.angle_beta   90.00
_cell.angle_gamma   90.00
#
_symmetry.space_group_name_H-M   'P 1'
#
loop_
_entity.id
_entity.type
_entity.pdbx_description
1 polymer ?
#
loop_
_entity_poly.entity_id
_entity_poly.type
_entity_poly.pdbx_seq_one_letter_code
_entity_poly.pdbx_strand_id
1 'polypeptide(L)'
;MDVGDTTRWNSNGKGIWPTKEEVSNGRYKLHIDGSGGDIQKDSSLVYKNAYNATKKYDYSTRIAHFVRVIAVYPQGESQPSDIVMNLFSFPKINVGVISQENEDNRNGYLSFSWDDVESAVGYKVWIFDGKYYVPFDVGTATLWDTDEKGIWPTKEELERNINKLHTDYNGGELSSEPSRLYKLNSIDFSSNDFYHTKVTAYDKYGATIAYFQVPPINLGENINADVGAIDNIQGSNNRLETENFSISYEGNNSYNVEDKVNKENIEIQFTNDEQTEGTWTESDGTTLAIEKDSEGSIFLAGEMVLDSQFDPNQATLDEKLTNDSNTEAFTPLLKANVKYIYRTTTYFDMNSVRTYRGLLIGACGFIPGIGFVSWAIGGAYSLYALNSPNLYGKQHIYSSPDYRYYRYNIYIYKDKKRTKLVKQTTKYMKYW
;
A
#
# COMPACT_ATOMS: atom_id res chain seq x y z
N MET A 1 -19.53 -25.83 25.41
CA MET A 1 -20.86 -25.21 25.61
C MET A 1 -21.86 -26.20 25.06
N ASP A 2 -22.91 -26.51 25.83
CA ASP A 2 -24.00 -27.33 25.33
C ASP A 2 -24.92 -26.46 24.47
N VAL A 3 -25.23 -26.93 23.27
CA VAL A 3 -26.07 -26.22 22.28
C VAL A 3 -27.38 -26.96 22.01
N GLY A 4 -27.65 -28.03 22.76
CA GLY A 4 -28.82 -28.90 22.61
C GLY A 4 -28.74 -29.83 21.41
N ASP A 5 -29.85 -30.55 21.18
CA ASP A 5 -30.03 -31.46 20.05
C ASP A 5 -30.30 -30.66 18.76
N THR A 6 -29.25 -30.08 18.20
CA THR A 6 -29.31 -29.32 16.95
C THR A 6 -28.11 -29.62 16.06
N THR A 7 -28.36 -29.64 14.75
CA THR A 7 -27.32 -29.74 13.71
C THR A 7 -26.90 -28.36 13.19
N ARG A 8 -27.49 -27.27 13.72
CA ARG A 8 -27.18 -25.89 13.36
C ARG A 8 -27.18 -25.00 14.60
N TRP A 9 -26.13 -24.21 14.75
CA TRP A 9 -26.00 -23.27 15.85
C TRP A 9 -25.25 -22.01 15.39
N ASN A 10 -25.59 -20.87 15.97
CA ASN A 10 -24.87 -19.61 15.76
C ASN A 10 -24.67 -18.89 17.10
N SER A 11 -23.56 -18.17 17.20
CA SER A 11 -23.16 -17.40 18.39
C SER A 11 -23.78 -16.01 18.46
N ASN A 12 -24.49 -15.57 17.43
CA ASN A 12 -24.99 -14.21 17.32
C ASN A 12 -26.03 -13.90 18.41
N GLY A 13 -25.80 -12.85 19.18
CA GLY A 13 -26.63 -12.45 20.31
C GLY A 13 -26.60 -13.43 21.49
N LYS A 14 -25.63 -14.35 21.55
CA LYS A 14 -25.54 -15.35 22.62
C LYS A 14 -24.73 -14.90 23.83
N GLY A 15 -24.05 -13.76 23.74
CA GLY A 15 -23.30 -13.20 24.87
C GLY A 15 -22.21 -14.13 25.40
N ILE A 16 -21.58 -14.94 24.54
CA ILE A 16 -20.63 -15.97 24.97
C ILE A 16 -19.18 -15.46 25.07
N TRP A 17 -18.89 -14.32 24.48
CA TRP A 17 -17.54 -13.78 24.41
C TRP A 17 -17.32 -12.75 25.51
N PRO A 18 -16.15 -12.70 26.18
CA PRO A 18 -15.85 -11.61 27.10
C PRO A 18 -16.00 -10.24 26.45
N THR A 19 -16.57 -9.28 27.16
CA THR A 19 -16.65 -7.89 26.68
C THR A 19 -15.27 -7.27 26.52
N LYS A 20 -15.13 -6.22 25.70
CA LYS A 20 -13.84 -5.52 25.51
C LYS A 20 -13.22 -5.06 26.83
N GLU A 21 -14.05 -4.55 27.74
CA GLU A 21 -13.63 -4.13 29.07
C GLU A 21 -13.13 -5.31 29.91
N GLU A 22 -13.86 -6.42 29.94
CA GLU A 22 -13.41 -7.62 30.66
C GLU A 22 -12.10 -8.18 30.10
N VAL A 23 -11.95 -8.21 28.77
CA VAL A 23 -10.70 -8.63 28.12
C VAL A 23 -9.55 -7.69 28.52
N SER A 24 -9.78 -6.38 28.52
CA SER A 24 -8.76 -5.42 28.97
C SER A 24 -8.37 -5.62 30.45
N ASN A 25 -9.28 -6.13 31.27
CA ASN A 25 -9.06 -6.52 32.66
C ASN A 25 -8.53 -7.96 32.83
N GLY A 26 -8.03 -8.59 31.77
CA GLY A 26 -7.37 -9.90 31.83
C GLY A 26 -8.32 -11.10 31.73
N ARG A 27 -9.62 -10.90 31.50
CA ARG A 27 -10.56 -12.03 31.30
C ARG A 27 -10.25 -12.74 29.99
N TYR A 28 -10.30 -14.07 30.03
CA TYR A 28 -10.17 -14.92 28.85
C TYR A 28 -11.20 -16.06 28.79
N LYS A 29 -11.92 -16.31 29.88
CA LYS A 29 -12.92 -17.38 29.96
C LYS A 29 -14.21 -16.92 29.29
N LEU A 30 -14.74 -17.76 28.40
CA LEU A 30 -16.03 -17.52 27.74
C LEU A 30 -17.19 -17.49 28.75
N HIS A 31 -18.23 -16.74 28.42
CA HIS A 31 -19.48 -16.63 29.18
C HIS A 31 -20.43 -17.76 28.79
N ILE A 32 -20.29 -18.91 29.44
CA ILE A 32 -21.22 -20.03 29.25
C ILE A 32 -22.63 -19.74 29.79
N ASP A 33 -22.77 -18.68 30.59
CA ASP A 33 -24.00 -18.15 31.16
C ASP A 33 -24.68 -17.10 30.25
N GLY A 34 -24.03 -16.69 29.15
CA GLY A 34 -24.55 -15.72 28.20
C GLY A 34 -24.48 -14.25 28.68
N SER A 35 -23.75 -13.96 29.75
CA SER A 35 -23.62 -12.59 30.31
C SER A 35 -22.58 -11.71 29.61
N GLY A 36 -21.85 -12.26 28.64
CA GLY A 36 -20.84 -11.55 27.85
C GLY A 36 -21.43 -10.85 26.62
N GLY A 37 -20.55 -10.52 25.68
CA GLY A 37 -20.88 -9.97 24.37
C GLY A 37 -20.79 -10.97 23.23
N ASP A 38 -21.01 -10.46 22.02
CA ASP A 38 -20.79 -11.21 20.79
C ASP A 38 -19.31 -11.45 20.51
N ILE A 39 -19.04 -12.47 19.70
CA ILE A 39 -17.67 -12.80 19.26
C ILE A 39 -17.04 -11.58 18.61
N GLN A 40 -15.87 -11.18 19.11
CA GLN A 40 -15.09 -10.07 18.58
C GLN A 40 -14.30 -10.53 17.35
N LYS A 41 -13.95 -9.60 16.44
CA LYS A 41 -13.16 -9.97 15.24
C LYS A 41 -11.76 -10.46 15.60
N ASP A 42 -11.16 -9.88 16.63
CA ASP A 42 -9.81 -10.18 17.10
C ASP A 42 -9.84 -11.06 18.36
N SER A 43 -9.34 -12.31 18.22
CA SER A 43 -9.18 -13.24 19.34
C SER A 43 -7.87 -13.09 20.13
N SER A 44 -6.91 -12.33 19.61
CA SER A 44 -5.52 -12.33 20.09
C SER A 44 -5.39 -11.90 21.55
N LEU A 45 -6.16 -10.90 21.99
CA LEU A 45 -6.16 -10.43 23.38
C LEU A 45 -6.70 -11.47 24.36
N VAL A 46 -7.77 -12.19 23.99
CA VAL A 46 -8.31 -13.30 24.80
C VAL A 46 -7.27 -14.41 24.92
N TYR A 47 -6.59 -14.74 23.83
CA TYR A 47 -5.52 -15.73 23.83
C TYR A 47 -4.29 -15.29 24.61
N LYS A 48 -3.91 -14.01 24.54
CA LYS A 48 -2.85 -13.43 25.36
C LYS A 48 -3.16 -13.57 26.85
N ASN A 49 -4.38 -13.23 27.25
CA ASN A 49 -4.83 -13.39 28.64
C ASN A 49 -4.82 -14.87 29.07
N ALA A 50 -5.28 -15.78 28.22
CA ALA A 50 -5.25 -17.21 28.49
C ALA A 50 -3.81 -17.74 28.63
N TYR A 51 -2.89 -17.33 27.76
CA TYR A 51 -1.48 -17.69 27.85
C TYR A 51 -0.86 -17.12 29.12
N ASN A 52 -1.14 -15.87 29.47
CA ASN A 52 -0.66 -15.26 30.71
C ASN A 52 -1.12 -16.02 31.96
N ALA A 53 -2.37 -16.49 31.98
CA ALA A 53 -2.91 -17.25 33.09
C ALA A 53 -2.43 -18.71 33.16
N THR A 54 -2.18 -19.35 32.01
CA THR A 54 -1.97 -20.82 31.96
C THR A 54 -0.57 -21.26 31.53
N LYS A 55 0.15 -20.42 30.79
CA LYS A 55 1.48 -20.69 30.20
C LYS A 55 1.57 -21.97 29.35
N LYS A 56 0.43 -22.47 28.83
CA LYS A 56 0.38 -23.72 28.06
C LYS A 56 0.71 -23.54 26.58
N TYR A 57 -0.15 -22.82 25.85
CA TYR A 57 -0.02 -22.59 24.42
C TYR A 57 -0.08 -21.10 24.15
N ASP A 58 0.89 -20.59 23.39
CA ASP A 58 0.95 -19.19 23.03
C ASP A 58 0.24 -18.95 21.69
N TYR A 59 -0.98 -18.44 21.77
CA TYR A 59 -1.76 -17.95 20.63
C TYR A 59 -1.95 -16.44 20.68
N SER A 60 -1.15 -15.72 21.47
CA SER A 60 -1.29 -14.27 21.70
C SER A 60 -1.17 -13.41 20.44
N THR A 61 -0.66 -13.97 19.34
CA THR A 61 -0.51 -13.30 18.03
C THR A 61 -1.54 -13.77 16.99
N ARG A 62 -2.42 -14.71 17.35
CA ARG A 62 -3.45 -15.28 16.46
C ARG A 62 -4.75 -14.49 16.59
N ILE A 63 -5.12 -13.82 15.50
CA ILE A 63 -6.38 -13.06 15.41
C ILE A 63 -7.58 -13.93 15.00
N ALA A 64 -7.34 -15.16 14.50
CA ALA A 64 -8.37 -16.11 14.08
C ALA A 64 -8.99 -16.86 15.26
N HIS A 65 -10.21 -17.34 15.08
CA HIS A 65 -10.97 -18.15 16.03
C HIS A 65 -10.82 -19.63 15.70
N PHE A 66 -10.66 -20.45 16.73
CA PHE A 66 -10.58 -21.91 16.60
C PHE A 66 -11.79 -22.56 17.28
N VAL A 67 -12.57 -23.33 16.52
CA VAL A 67 -13.82 -23.95 16.98
C VAL A 67 -13.81 -25.44 16.66
N ARG A 68 -14.39 -26.25 17.56
CA ARG A 68 -14.66 -27.67 17.36
C ARG A 68 -16.05 -28.00 17.89
N VAL A 69 -16.65 -29.07 17.38
CA VAL A 69 -17.90 -29.64 17.88
C VAL A 69 -17.61 -31.01 18.48
N ILE A 70 -18.30 -31.33 19.58
CA ILE A 70 -18.26 -32.63 20.26
C ILE A 70 -19.69 -33.13 20.36
N ALA A 71 -19.97 -34.33 19.87
CA ALA A 71 -21.28 -34.95 20.02
C ALA A 71 -21.41 -35.55 21.44
N VAL A 72 -22.57 -35.37 22.06
CA VAL A 72 -22.86 -35.90 23.40
C VAL A 72 -23.83 -37.06 23.27
N TYR A 73 -23.44 -38.24 23.77
CA TYR A 73 -24.27 -39.44 23.83
C TYR A 73 -24.63 -39.79 25.29
N PRO A 74 -25.65 -40.64 25.52
CA PRO A 74 -25.98 -41.09 26.88
C PRO A 74 -24.79 -41.68 27.66
N GLN A 75 -23.88 -42.35 26.95
CA GLN A 75 -22.66 -42.96 27.51
C GLN A 75 -21.43 -42.02 27.56
N GLY A 76 -21.55 -40.77 27.13
CA GLY A 76 -20.46 -39.78 27.17
C GLY A 76 -20.23 -39.02 25.86
N GLU A 77 -19.15 -38.25 25.83
CA GLU A 77 -18.75 -37.41 24.69
C GLU A 77 -18.02 -38.19 23.59
N SER A 78 -18.21 -37.77 22.34
CA SER A 78 -17.44 -38.25 21.20
C SER A 78 -16.00 -37.74 21.21
N GLN A 79 -15.18 -38.23 20.27
CA GLN A 79 -13.97 -37.49 19.89
C GLN A 79 -14.36 -36.11 19.31
N PRO A 80 -13.54 -35.06 19.52
CA PRO A 80 -13.77 -33.77 18.90
C PRO A 80 -13.70 -33.84 17.38
N SER A 81 -14.48 -33.00 16.71
CA SER A 81 -14.31 -32.74 15.29
C SER A 81 -12.92 -32.17 14.96
N ASP A 82 -12.61 -32.10 13.67
CA ASP A 82 -11.52 -31.26 13.16
C ASP A 82 -11.69 -29.80 13.62
N ILE A 83 -10.56 -29.09 13.71
CA ILE A 83 -10.58 -27.66 14.06
C ILE A 83 -11.07 -26.87 12.86
N VAL A 84 -12.09 -26.05 13.08
CA VAL A 84 -12.44 -24.98 12.15
C VAL A 84 -11.71 -23.71 12.61
N MET A 85 -10.82 -23.22 11.76
CA MET A 85 -10.18 -21.91 11.92
C MET A 85 -10.94 -20.87 11.11
N ASN A 86 -11.43 -19.82 11.77
CA ASN A 86 -12.15 -18.72 11.12
C ASN A 86 -11.45 -17.39 11.37
N LEU A 87 -11.07 -16.72 10.29
CA LEU A 87 -10.59 -15.33 10.32
C LEU A 87 -11.73 -14.41 9.89
N PHE A 88 -12.13 -13.48 10.77
CA PHE A 88 -13.08 -12.45 10.38
C PHE A 88 -12.45 -11.47 9.39
N SER A 89 -13.28 -10.92 8.50
CA SER A 89 -12.84 -9.86 7.60
C SER A 89 -12.57 -8.57 8.38
N PHE A 90 -11.35 -8.09 8.26
CA PHE A 90 -10.91 -6.78 8.74
C PHE A 90 -10.92 -5.78 7.59
N PRO A 91 -11.25 -4.50 7.85
CA PRO A 91 -10.84 -3.40 6.98
C PRO A 91 -9.36 -3.54 6.62
N LYS A 92 -9.05 -3.31 5.34
CA LYS A 92 -7.66 -3.30 4.88
C LYS A 92 -7.04 -1.95 5.20
N ILE A 93 -5.78 -1.98 5.61
CA ILE A 93 -4.92 -0.81 5.67
C ILE A 93 -4.26 -0.69 4.29
N ASN A 94 -4.15 0.51 3.75
CA ASN A 94 -3.30 0.77 2.60
C ASN A 94 -1.85 0.91 3.09
N VAL A 95 -0.97 0.00 2.69
CA VAL A 95 0.41 -0.05 3.20
C VAL A 95 1.38 -0.09 2.03
N GLY A 96 2.27 0.89 1.95
CA GLY A 96 3.44 0.87 1.08
C GLY A 96 4.67 0.36 1.83
N VAL A 97 5.50 -0.45 1.16
CA VAL A 97 6.78 -0.90 1.70
C VAL A 97 7.90 -0.71 0.67
N ILE A 98 8.99 -0.11 1.11
CA ILE A 98 10.24 0.01 0.35
C ILE A 98 11.25 -0.95 0.97
N SER A 99 12.04 -1.64 0.15
CA SER A 99 13.18 -2.42 0.61
C SER A 99 14.44 -1.87 -0.02
N GLN A 100 15.49 -1.72 0.79
CA GLN A 100 16.79 -1.29 0.30
C GLN A 100 17.86 -2.24 0.81
N GLU A 101 18.77 -2.61 -0.09
CA GLU A 101 19.98 -3.32 0.25
C GLU A 101 21.12 -2.31 0.45
N ASN A 102 21.97 -2.55 1.44
CA ASN A 102 23.14 -1.73 1.70
C ASN A 102 24.28 -2.09 0.74
N GLU A 103 25.25 -1.18 0.56
CA GLU A 103 26.32 -1.30 -0.45
C GLU A 103 27.17 -2.58 -0.35
N ASP A 104 27.17 -3.25 0.81
CA ASP A 104 27.92 -4.49 1.03
C ASP A 104 27.14 -5.77 0.67
N ASN A 105 25.88 -5.64 0.25
CA ASN A 105 24.92 -6.69 -0.10
C ASN A 105 24.72 -7.78 0.97
N ARG A 106 24.93 -7.42 2.25
CA ARG A 106 24.80 -8.36 3.38
C ARG A 106 23.60 -8.07 4.26
N ASN A 107 23.15 -6.83 4.24
CA ASN A 107 22.06 -6.35 5.05
C ASN A 107 21.32 -5.23 4.33
N GLY A 108 20.23 -4.78 4.94
CA GLY A 108 19.38 -3.74 4.39
C GLY A 108 18.28 -3.38 5.37
N TYR A 109 17.29 -2.63 4.88
CA TYR A 109 16.19 -2.19 5.70
C TYR A 109 14.86 -2.22 4.92
N LEU A 110 13.77 -2.18 5.68
CA LEU A 110 12.41 -2.03 5.18
C LEU A 110 11.81 -0.72 5.72
N SER A 111 11.20 0.07 4.86
CA SER A 111 10.46 1.27 5.23
C SER A 111 8.99 1.09 4.91
N PHE A 112 8.15 1.21 5.93
CA PHE A 112 6.72 1.00 5.87
C PHE A 112 5.99 2.34 5.98
N SER A 113 4.97 2.55 5.16
CA SER A 113 4.06 3.68 5.29
C SER A 113 2.61 3.24 5.12
N TRP A 114 1.68 3.91 5.78
CA TRP A 114 0.27 3.58 5.67
C TRP A 114 -0.66 4.76 5.92
N ASP A 115 -1.88 4.64 5.40
CA ASP A 115 -2.94 5.63 5.64
C ASP A 115 -3.49 5.53 7.06
N ASP A 116 -3.98 6.67 7.56
CA ASP A 116 -4.66 6.71 8.85
C ASP A 116 -5.95 5.89 8.85
N VAL A 117 -6.11 5.07 9.89
CA VAL A 117 -7.30 4.24 10.11
C VAL A 117 -8.21 4.91 11.13
N GLU A 118 -9.45 5.17 10.73
CA GLU A 118 -10.47 5.74 11.63
C GLU A 118 -10.59 4.91 12.92
N SER A 119 -10.63 5.60 14.07
CA SER A 119 -10.70 5.01 15.41
C SER A 119 -9.47 4.21 15.88
N ALA A 120 -8.38 4.20 15.11
CA ALA A 120 -7.10 3.67 15.59
C ALA A 120 -6.51 4.61 16.64
N VAL A 121 -5.95 4.03 17.71
CA VAL A 121 -5.12 4.78 18.68
C VAL A 121 -3.63 4.51 18.48
N GLY A 122 -3.30 3.57 17.59
CA GLY A 122 -1.94 3.27 17.19
C GLY A 122 -1.84 2.06 16.26
N TYR A 123 -0.61 1.74 15.86
CA TYR A 123 -0.28 0.72 14.88
C TYR A 123 0.83 -0.21 15.39
N LYS A 124 0.86 -1.42 14.84
CA LYS A 124 1.95 -2.38 15.00
C LYS A 124 2.43 -2.85 13.65
N VAL A 125 3.74 -2.84 13.46
CA VAL A 125 4.41 -3.56 12.38
C VAL A 125 4.84 -4.90 12.94
N TRP A 126 4.52 -5.99 12.23
CA TRP A 126 4.87 -7.32 12.67
C TRP A 126 5.87 -7.94 11.71
N ILE A 127 6.95 -8.47 12.26
CA ILE A 127 8.01 -9.14 11.48
C ILE A 127 8.01 -10.61 11.84
N PHE A 128 8.02 -11.47 10.84
CA PHE A 128 8.06 -12.92 11.02
C PHE A 128 9.48 -13.38 11.34
N ASP A 129 9.64 -14.19 12.40
CA ASP A 129 10.92 -14.76 12.84
C ASP A 129 11.19 -16.17 12.30
N GLY A 130 10.32 -16.71 11.45
CA GLY A 130 10.38 -18.10 10.98
C GLY A 130 9.40 -19.05 11.67
N LYS A 131 8.76 -18.60 12.76
CA LYS A 131 7.74 -19.36 13.50
C LYS A 131 6.56 -18.50 13.97
N TYR A 132 6.84 -17.30 14.44
CA TYR A 132 5.87 -16.35 14.96
C TYR A 132 6.06 -14.96 14.33
N TYR A 133 4.97 -14.20 14.30
CA TYR A 133 5.03 -12.77 14.03
C TYR A 133 5.33 -12.02 15.33
N VAL A 134 6.43 -11.27 15.37
CA VAL A 134 6.82 -10.43 16.50
C VAL A 134 6.32 -9.00 16.24
N PRO A 135 5.50 -8.43 17.14
CA PRO A 135 5.01 -7.06 17.00
C PRO A 135 6.03 -6.02 17.45
N PHE A 136 6.14 -4.95 16.69
CA PHE A 136 6.77 -3.69 17.03
C PHE A 136 5.67 -2.62 17.10
N ASP A 137 5.41 -2.09 18.30
CA ASP A 137 4.41 -1.04 18.49
C ASP A 137 5.02 0.31 18.10
N VAL A 138 4.41 0.95 17.10
CA VAL A 138 4.92 2.21 16.52
C VAL A 138 4.07 3.40 16.95
N GLY A 139 3.15 3.20 17.91
CA GLY A 139 2.25 4.23 18.40
C GLY A 139 1.40 4.80 17.25
N THR A 140 1.27 6.11 17.20
CA THR A 140 0.47 6.81 16.19
C THR A 140 1.24 7.10 14.89
N ALA A 141 2.46 6.61 14.75
CA ALA A 141 3.22 6.83 13.52
C ALA A 141 2.53 6.15 12.33
N THR A 142 2.57 6.80 11.18
CA THR A 142 2.11 6.28 9.87
C THR A 142 3.26 5.99 8.91
N LEU A 143 4.49 6.15 9.41
CA LEU A 143 5.75 5.84 8.75
C LEU A 143 6.66 5.18 9.79
N TRP A 144 7.28 4.06 9.42
CA TRP A 144 8.23 3.36 10.28
C TRP A 144 9.24 2.59 9.44
N ASP A 145 10.52 2.83 9.69
CA ASP A 145 11.65 2.12 9.08
C ASP A 145 12.33 1.17 10.06
N THR A 146 12.93 0.11 9.52
CA THR A 146 13.82 -0.78 10.29
C THR A 146 15.27 -0.30 10.30
N ASP A 147 15.58 0.78 9.59
CA ASP A 147 16.93 1.28 9.41
C ASP A 147 17.51 1.76 10.75
N GLU A 148 18.73 1.30 11.03
CA GLU A 148 19.47 1.53 12.27
C GLU A 148 18.68 1.16 13.55
N LYS A 149 17.65 0.30 13.43
CA LYS A 149 16.81 -0.07 14.58
C LYS A 149 17.37 -1.25 15.37
N GLY A 150 18.31 -2.02 14.83
CA GLY A 150 18.87 -3.16 15.56
C GLY A 150 17.83 -4.22 15.95
N ILE A 151 16.88 -4.53 15.06
CA ILE A 151 15.79 -5.48 15.36
C ILE A 151 16.12 -6.94 15.00
N TRP A 152 17.18 -7.16 14.22
CA TRP A 152 17.56 -8.47 13.73
C TRP A 152 18.69 -9.08 14.57
N PRO A 153 18.76 -10.40 14.77
CA PRO A 153 19.90 -11.02 15.45
C PRO A 153 21.21 -10.80 14.69
N THR A 154 22.31 -10.54 15.40
CA THR A 154 23.62 -10.46 14.77
C THR A 154 24.09 -11.83 14.30
N LYS A 155 25.12 -11.85 13.45
CA LYS A 155 25.74 -13.10 13.00
C LYS A 155 26.27 -13.92 14.18
N GLU A 156 26.90 -13.27 15.15
CA GLU A 156 27.45 -13.90 16.34
C GLU A 156 26.36 -14.46 17.27
N GLU A 157 25.17 -13.84 17.27
CA GLU A 157 24.01 -14.34 17.99
C GLU A 157 23.44 -15.60 17.35
N LEU A 158 23.28 -15.59 16.02
CA LEU A 158 22.83 -16.76 15.27
C LEU A 158 23.81 -17.95 15.42
N GLU A 159 25.12 -17.70 15.42
CA GLU A 159 26.15 -18.71 15.68
C GLU A 159 26.05 -19.32 17.09
N ARG A 160 25.49 -18.57 18.05
CA ARG A 160 25.20 -19.04 19.42
C ARG A 160 23.78 -19.62 19.57
N ASN A 161 23.04 -19.81 18.47
CA ASN A 161 21.63 -20.23 18.45
C ASN A 161 20.67 -19.27 19.16
N ILE A 162 21.01 -17.98 19.24
CA ILE A 162 20.06 -16.94 19.65
C ILE A 162 19.21 -16.61 18.42
N ASN A 163 17.92 -16.98 18.48
CA ASN A 163 17.02 -17.04 17.33
C ASN A 163 15.76 -16.18 17.51
N LYS A 164 15.88 -15.03 18.19
CA LYS A 164 14.74 -14.13 18.46
C LYS A 164 15.01 -12.75 17.92
N LEU A 165 13.99 -12.13 17.31
CA LEU A 165 14.07 -10.72 16.95
C LEU A 165 14.23 -9.85 18.21
N HIS A 166 15.00 -8.77 18.07
CA HIS A 166 15.30 -7.82 19.11
C HIS A 166 14.19 -6.77 19.22
N THR A 167 13.33 -6.93 20.22
CA THR A 167 12.34 -5.90 20.60
C THR A 167 12.92 -4.85 21.56
N ASP A 168 14.16 -5.05 21.99
CA ASP A 168 14.97 -4.13 22.80
C ASP A 168 15.90 -3.25 21.94
N TYR A 169 15.89 -3.43 20.61
CA TYR A 169 16.67 -2.66 19.64
C TYR A 169 18.20 -2.78 19.81
N ASN A 170 18.68 -3.87 20.43
CA ASN A 170 20.11 -4.13 20.68
C ASN A 170 20.76 -5.10 19.66
N GLY A 171 20.02 -5.50 18.62
CA GLY A 171 20.50 -6.37 17.55
C GLY A 171 21.21 -5.59 16.44
N GLY A 172 21.21 -6.18 15.25
CA GLY A 172 21.69 -5.57 14.01
C GLY A 172 20.59 -5.34 12.97
N GLU A 173 21.04 -4.94 11.78
CA GLU A 173 20.19 -4.70 10.61
C GLU A 173 19.60 -5.98 10.01
N LEU A 174 18.54 -5.83 9.23
CA LEU A 174 17.93 -6.95 8.53
C LEU A 174 18.97 -7.62 7.60
N SER A 175 19.05 -8.95 7.66
CA SER A 175 19.98 -9.76 6.87
C SER A 175 19.48 -9.97 5.44
N SER A 176 20.35 -9.95 4.42
CA SER A 176 19.98 -10.39 3.05
C SER A 176 19.64 -11.89 2.97
N GLU A 177 19.94 -12.66 4.03
CA GLU A 177 19.59 -14.07 4.15
C GLU A 177 18.71 -14.32 5.40
N PRO A 178 17.40 -14.00 5.38
CA PRO A 178 16.54 -14.22 6.54
C PRO A 178 16.31 -15.71 6.84
N SER A 179 16.53 -16.61 5.86
CA SER A 179 16.47 -18.06 6.08
C SER A 179 17.42 -18.54 7.18
N ARG A 180 18.53 -17.81 7.44
CA ARG A 180 19.46 -18.13 8.52
C ARG A 180 18.82 -18.10 9.90
N LEU A 181 17.93 -17.14 10.14
CA LEU A 181 17.11 -17.08 11.34
C LEU A 181 15.99 -18.13 11.26
N TYR A 182 15.30 -18.20 10.12
CA TYR A 182 14.09 -19.00 10.00
C TYR A 182 14.34 -20.49 10.22
N LYS A 183 15.45 -21.04 9.71
CA LYS A 183 15.84 -22.44 9.93
C LYS A 183 16.08 -22.79 11.40
N LEU A 184 16.44 -21.81 12.24
CA LEU A 184 16.60 -22.02 13.69
C LEU A 184 15.25 -22.04 14.41
N ASN A 185 14.20 -21.48 13.81
CA ASN A 185 12.86 -21.38 14.39
C ASN A 185 11.89 -22.43 13.86
N SER A 186 12.00 -22.83 12.58
CA SER A 186 11.18 -23.87 11.97
C SER A 186 11.84 -24.53 10.77
N ILE A 187 11.64 -25.85 10.61
CA ILE A 187 12.10 -26.59 9.43
C ILE A 187 11.32 -26.20 8.16
N ASP A 188 10.04 -25.83 8.31
CA ASP A 188 9.15 -25.51 7.18
C ASP A 188 9.55 -24.22 6.45
N PHE A 189 10.29 -23.33 7.12
CA PHE A 189 10.77 -22.06 6.57
C PHE A 189 12.29 -22.03 6.37
N SER A 190 12.95 -23.18 6.45
CA SER A 190 14.42 -23.30 6.47
C SER A 190 15.13 -22.81 5.20
N SER A 191 14.41 -22.76 4.07
CA SER A 191 14.91 -22.26 2.78
C SER A 191 14.19 -21.00 2.31
N ASN A 192 13.48 -20.29 3.21
CA ASN A 192 12.71 -19.11 2.85
C ASN A 192 13.56 -17.86 3.06
N ASP A 193 13.92 -17.19 1.98
CA ASP A 193 14.71 -15.95 2.00
C ASP A 193 13.85 -14.69 1.83
N PHE A 194 12.53 -14.80 1.96
CA PHE A 194 11.63 -13.64 1.93
C PHE A 194 11.25 -13.22 3.35
N TYR A 195 11.29 -11.93 3.63
CA TYR A 195 10.67 -11.31 4.79
C TYR A 195 9.15 -11.41 4.69
N HIS A 196 8.52 -11.83 5.79
CA HIS A 196 7.05 -11.82 5.90
C HIS A 196 6.65 -10.81 6.97
N THR A 197 5.86 -9.82 6.56
CA THR A 197 5.51 -8.69 7.42
C THR A 197 4.03 -8.35 7.31
N LYS A 198 3.48 -7.68 8.32
CA LYS A 198 2.10 -7.19 8.30
C LYS A 198 1.98 -5.94 9.14
N VAL A 199 0.96 -5.13 8.86
CA VAL A 199 0.61 -3.94 9.65
C VAL A 199 -0.79 -4.13 10.22
N THR A 200 -0.98 -3.74 11.47
CA THR A 200 -2.30 -3.73 12.11
C THR A 200 -2.53 -2.41 12.83
N ALA A 201 -3.73 -1.87 12.70
CA ALA A 201 -4.22 -0.77 13.53
C ALA A 201 -4.96 -1.34 14.74
N TYR A 202 -4.80 -0.72 15.92
CA TYR A 202 -5.47 -1.15 17.15
C TYR A 202 -6.32 -0.04 17.78
N ASP A 203 -7.42 -0.44 18.43
CA ASP A 203 -8.29 0.46 19.20
C ASP A 203 -7.75 0.71 20.62
N LYS A 204 -8.45 1.55 21.40
CA LYS A 204 -8.08 1.88 22.79
C LYS A 204 -7.94 0.68 23.75
N TYR A 205 -8.45 -0.49 23.38
CA TYR A 205 -8.30 -1.73 24.16
C TYR A 205 -7.15 -2.61 23.65
N GLY A 206 -6.45 -2.18 22.61
CA GLY A 206 -5.38 -2.91 21.95
C GLY A 206 -5.86 -3.96 20.96
N ALA A 207 -7.16 -4.00 20.63
CA ALA A 207 -7.72 -4.97 19.70
C ALA A 207 -7.47 -4.51 18.25
N THR A 208 -7.09 -5.44 17.38
CA THR A 208 -6.93 -5.20 15.94
C THR A 208 -8.26 -4.74 15.35
N ILE A 209 -8.25 -3.62 14.63
CA ILE A 209 -9.43 -3.07 13.95
C ILE A 209 -9.25 -2.98 12.44
N ALA A 210 -8.01 -2.92 11.96
CA ALA A 210 -7.66 -3.02 10.56
C ALA A 210 -6.37 -3.83 10.39
N TYR A 211 -6.21 -4.46 9.25
CA TYR A 211 -5.17 -5.45 9.00
C TYR A 211 -4.70 -5.39 7.55
N PHE A 212 -3.39 -5.47 7.34
CA PHE A 212 -2.82 -5.72 6.02
C PHE A 212 -1.64 -6.68 6.13
N GLN A 213 -1.71 -7.79 5.38
CA GLN A 213 -0.58 -8.70 5.19
C GLN A 213 0.25 -8.18 4.02
N VAL A 214 1.50 -7.85 4.28
CA VAL A 214 2.42 -7.47 3.21
C VAL A 214 2.83 -8.75 2.47
N PRO A 215 2.81 -8.73 1.13
CA PRO A 215 3.44 -9.76 0.31
C PRO A 215 4.90 -10.03 0.73
N PRO A 216 5.41 -11.26 0.56
CA PRO A 216 6.77 -11.60 0.96
C PRO A 216 7.82 -10.75 0.25
N ILE A 217 8.80 -10.22 1.00
CA ILE A 217 9.80 -9.22 0.55
C ILE A 217 11.21 -9.79 0.48
N ASN A 218 11.92 -9.57 -0.63
CA ASN A 218 13.37 -9.77 -0.67
C ASN A 218 14.09 -8.43 -0.49
N LEU A 219 15.21 -8.41 0.21
CA LEU A 219 15.99 -7.16 0.34
C LEU A 219 16.61 -6.81 -1.01
N GLY A 220 16.54 -5.53 -1.38
CA GLY A 220 16.94 -5.07 -2.72
C GLY A 220 15.88 -5.31 -3.81
N GLU A 221 14.84 -6.11 -3.54
CA GLU A 221 13.61 -6.10 -4.33
C GLU A 221 12.65 -5.07 -3.76
N ASN A 222 12.45 -3.97 -4.49
CA ASN A 222 11.38 -3.03 -4.18
C ASN A 222 10.03 -3.71 -4.41
N ILE A 223 9.46 -4.27 -3.35
CA ILE A 223 8.10 -4.78 -3.40
C ILE A 223 7.19 -3.63 -3.09
N ASN A 224 6.85 -2.93 -4.15
CA ASN A 224 5.62 -2.17 -4.21
C ASN A 224 4.44 -3.14 -4.13
N ALA A 225 4.16 -3.64 -2.93
CA ALA A 225 2.90 -4.24 -2.59
C ALA A 225 1.86 -3.12 -2.65
N ASP A 226 1.33 -2.91 -3.86
CA ASP A 226 0.80 -1.64 -4.37
C ASP A 226 1.85 -0.59 -4.69
N VAL A 227 2.31 -0.60 -5.95
CA VAL A 227 2.58 0.51 -6.90
C VAL A 227 3.33 -0.10 -8.10
N GLY A 228 2.71 -0.13 -9.29
CA GLY A 228 3.36 -0.65 -10.49
C GLY A 228 4.65 0.11 -10.86
N ALA A 229 5.75 -0.63 -10.98
CA ALA A 229 6.98 -0.35 -11.73
C ALA A 229 7.50 1.11 -11.75
N ILE A 230 8.42 1.43 -10.83
CA ILE A 230 9.49 2.42 -11.05
C ILE A 230 10.76 1.87 -10.38
N ASP A 231 11.70 1.39 -11.19
CA ASP A 231 13.07 1.16 -10.75
C ASP A 231 13.67 2.50 -10.30
N ASN A 232 14.31 2.51 -9.13
CA ASN A 232 14.98 3.62 -8.47
C ASN A 232 14.11 4.81 -8.06
N ILE A 233 13.45 4.69 -6.90
CA ILE A 233 13.04 5.84 -6.08
C ILE A 233 13.74 5.71 -4.73
N GLN A 234 14.86 6.40 -4.56
CA GLN A 234 15.23 6.90 -3.24
C GLN A 234 14.37 8.14 -2.99
N GLY A 235 13.54 8.13 -1.95
CA GLY A 235 12.76 9.31 -1.59
C GLY A 235 11.75 9.04 -0.50
N SER A 236 11.99 9.61 0.67
CA SER A 236 11.00 9.95 1.68
C SER A 236 9.68 10.44 1.05
N ASN A 237 8.52 10.04 1.59
CA ASN A 237 7.13 10.25 1.12
C ASN A 237 6.68 11.68 0.72
N ASN A 238 7.57 12.66 0.71
CA ASN A 238 7.33 14.00 0.23
C ASN A 238 8.15 14.35 -1.01
N ARG A 239 8.79 13.38 -1.70
CA ARG A 239 9.69 13.68 -2.82
C ARG A 239 9.71 12.58 -3.86
N LEU A 240 9.29 12.91 -5.08
CA LEU A 240 9.57 12.17 -6.30
C LEU A 240 10.96 12.54 -6.81
N GLU A 241 11.82 11.55 -7.00
CA GLU A 241 13.16 11.75 -7.51
C GLU A 241 13.35 10.95 -8.82
N THR A 242 13.92 11.59 -9.84
CA THR A 242 14.38 10.94 -11.07
C THR A 242 15.78 11.43 -11.43
N GLU A 243 16.44 10.82 -12.41
CA GLU A 243 17.73 11.31 -12.92
C GLU A 243 17.65 12.75 -13.46
N ASN A 244 16.50 13.16 -14.01
CA ASN A 244 16.34 14.42 -14.73
C ASN A 244 15.59 15.50 -13.95
N PHE A 245 14.78 15.13 -12.97
CA PHE A 245 14.02 16.09 -12.16
C PHE A 245 13.65 15.51 -10.79
N SER A 246 13.28 16.38 -9.85
CA SER A 246 12.62 16.02 -8.61
C SER A 246 11.35 16.85 -8.39
N ILE A 247 10.39 16.33 -7.64
CA ILE A 247 9.22 17.06 -7.19
C ILE A 247 9.01 16.73 -5.72
N SER A 248 8.99 17.73 -4.84
CA SER A 248 8.70 17.55 -3.43
C SER A 248 7.45 18.30 -2.98
N TYR A 249 6.71 17.70 -2.05
CA TYR A 249 5.60 18.34 -1.37
C TYR A 249 6.09 18.98 -0.08
N GLU A 250 5.89 20.29 0.02
CA GLU A 250 6.42 21.10 1.12
C GLU A 250 5.36 21.39 2.20
N GLY A 251 4.12 20.88 2.03
CA GLY A 251 2.99 21.17 2.90
C GLY A 251 2.16 22.36 2.42
N ASN A 252 0.96 22.54 2.99
CA ASN A 252 0.07 23.69 2.70
C ASN A 252 -0.20 23.93 1.21
N ASN A 253 -0.42 22.87 0.41
CA ASN A 253 -0.58 22.97 -1.04
C ASN A 253 0.63 23.60 -1.78
N SER A 254 1.82 23.52 -1.18
CA SER A 254 3.09 23.93 -1.76
C SER A 254 3.90 22.74 -2.28
N TYR A 255 4.57 22.93 -3.41
CA TYR A 255 5.42 21.95 -4.06
C TYR A 255 6.69 22.62 -4.57
N ASN A 256 7.80 21.90 -4.48
CA ASN A 256 9.06 22.29 -5.09
C ASN A 256 9.39 21.34 -6.23
N VAL A 257 9.83 21.85 -7.36
CA VAL A 257 10.10 21.10 -8.59
C VAL A 257 11.50 21.45 -9.08
N GLU A 258 12.41 20.48 -9.03
CA GLU A 258 13.79 20.65 -9.49
C GLU A 258 13.95 20.05 -10.89
N ASP A 259 14.31 20.84 -11.89
CA ASP A 259 14.83 20.36 -13.16
C ASP A 259 16.35 20.16 -13.02
N LYS A 260 16.79 18.91 -12.89
CA LYS A 260 18.21 18.57 -12.70
C LYS A 260 19.03 18.71 -13.98
N VAL A 261 18.38 18.73 -15.15
CA VAL A 261 19.04 18.87 -16.45
C VAL A 261 19.41 20.33 -16.66
N ASN A 262 18.44 21.23 -16.48
CA ASN A 262 18.62 22.66 -16.69
C ASN A 262 19.09 23.40 -15.43
N LYS A 263 19.12 22.71 -14.27
CA LYS A 263 19.47 23.26 -12.95
C LYS A 263 18.52 24.39 -12.54
N GLU A 264 17.24 24.22 -12.86
CA GLU A 264 16.17 25.12 -12.47
C GLU A 264 15.42 24.53 -11.27
N ASN A 265 14.98 25.40 -10.39
CA ASN A 265 14.07 25.09 -9.29
C ASN A 265 12.82 25.95 -9.40
N ILE A 266 11.66 25.32 -9.26
CA ILE A 266 10.36 25.95 -9.39
C ILE A 266 9.57 25.69 -8.11
N GLU A 267 8.93 26.72 -7.58
CA GLU A 267 7.96 26.57 -6.49
C GLU A 267 6.53 26.71 -7.03
N ILE A 268 5.65 25.80 -6.62
CA ILE A 268 4.24 25.82 -6.97
C ILE A 268 3.44 25.94 -5.69
N GLN A 269 2.57 26.95 -5.60
CA GLN A 269 1.71 27.15 -4.45
C GLN A 269 0.27 27.28 -4.92
N PHE A 270 -0.58 26.30 -4.58
CA PHE A 270 -2.02 26.45 -4.84
C PHE A 270 -2.70 27.24 -3.73
N THR A 271 -3.72 27.99 -4.12
CA THR A 271 -4.52 28.82 -3.21
C THR A 271 -5.70 28.06 -2.60
N ASN A 272 -6.03 26.88 -3.13
CA ASN A 272 -7.16 26.07 -2.71
C ASN A 272 -6.86 24.57 -2.73
N ASP A 273 -7.65 23.81 -1.97
CA ASP A 273 -7.50 22.36 -1.81
C ASP A 273 -7.89 21.59 -3.08
N GLU A 274 -8.69 22.19 -3.96
CA GLU A 274 -9.04 21.62 -5.27
C GLU A 274 -7.91 21.79 -6.30
N GLN A 275 -6.87 22.55 -5.93
CA GLN A 275 -5.68 22.87 -6.72
C GLN A 275 -6.07 23.33 -8.12
N THR A 276 -7.01 24.28 -8.16
CA THR A 276 -7.51 24.89 -9.39
C THR A 276 -6.84 26.22 -9.71
N GLU A 277 -6.26 26.88 -8.71
CA GLU A 277 -5.60 28.18 -8.84
C GLU A 277 -4.33 28.19 -8.01
N GLY A 278 -3.29 28.88 -8.48
CA GLY A 278 -2.01 28.94 -7.79
C GLY A 278 -0.98 29.84 -8.44
N THR A 279 0.23 29.74 -7.95
CA THR A 279 1.40 30.45 -8.47
C THR A 279 2.51 29.48 -8.80
N TRP A 280 3.20 29.75 -9.91
CA TRP A 280 4.43 29.11 -10.38
C TRP A 280 5.57 30.12 -10.25
N THR A 281 6.52 29.88 -9.37
CA THR A 281 7.68 30.76 -9.16
C THR A 281 8.92 30.12 -9.73
N GLU A 282 9.51 30.75 -10.75
CA GLU A 282 10.75 30.33 -11.40
C GLU A 282 11.98 30.70 -10.54
N SER A 283 13.15 30.13 -10.87
CA SER A 283 14.38 30.30 -10.08
C SER A 283 14.90 31.73 -10.00
N ASP A 284 14.54 32.57 -10.97
CA ASP A 284 14.88 33.99 -10.99
C ASP A 284 13.93 34.86 -10.15
N GLY A 285 12.94 34.23 -9.51
CA GLY A 285 11.90 34.88 -8.70
C GLY A 285 10.68 35.35 -9.49
N THR A 286 10.63 35.10 -10.81
CA THR A 286 9.46 35.42 -11.62
C THR A 286 8.27 34.53 -11.23
N THR A 287 7.14 35.14 -10.91
CA THR A 287 5.91 34.42 -10.55
C THR A 287 4.86 34.52 -11.65
N LEU A 288 4.33 33.37 -12.06
CA LEU A 288 3.27 33.22 -13.06
C LEU A 288 2.02 32.61 -12.41
N ALA A 289 0.84 33.04 -12.82
CA ALA A 289 -0.42 32.45 -12.34
C ALA A 289 -0.66 31.07 -12.97
N ILE A 290 -1.14 30.11 -12.18
CA ILE A 290 -1.62 28.81 -12.64
C ILE A 290 -3.14 28.79 -12.48
N GLU A 291 -3.84 28.37 -13.52
CA GLU A 291 -5.28 28.18 -13.49
C GLU A 291 -5.66 26.82 -14.12
N LYS A 292 -6.67 26.16 -13.56
CA LYS A 292 -7.25 24.92 -14.08
C LYS A 292 -8.73 25.14 -14.32
N ASP A 293 -9.18 24.87 -15.53
CA ASP A 293 -10.60 24.97 -15.86
C ASP A 293 -11.39 23.73 -15.41
N SER A 294 -12.72 23.79 -15.60
CA SER A 294 -13.62 22.69 -15.25
C SER A 294 -13.42 21.40 -16.07
N GLU A 295 -12.74 21.49 -17.22
CA GLU A 295 -12.40 20.35 -18.08
C GLU A 295 -11.02 19.75 -17.72
N GLY A 296 -10.28 20.40 -16.81
CA GLY A 296 -8.95 20.00 -16.37
C GLY A 296 -7.81 20.53 -17.25
N SER A 297 -8.09 21.48 -18.15
CA SER A 297 -7.05 22.15 -18.91
C SER A 297 -6.28 23.09 -17.98
N ILE A 298 -4.97 23.19 -18.20
CA ILE A 298 -4.07 23.96 -17.34
C ILE A 298 -3.56 25.16 -18.13
N PHE A 299 -3.59 26.31 -17.49
CA PHE A 299 -3.12 27.59 -18.01
C PHE A 299 -1.98 28.10 -17.12
N LEU A 300 -0.94 28.64 -17.76
CA LEU A 300 0.16 29.33 -17.10
C LEU A 300 0.21 30.76 -17.64
N ALA A 301 0.05 31.75 -16.77
CA ALA A 301 -0.08 33.17 -17.14
C ALA A 301 -1.10 33.41 -18.27
N GLY A 302 -2.21 32.66 -18.26
CA GLY A 302 -3.26 32.70 -19.27
C GLY A 302 -2.96 31.96 -20.58
N GLU A 303 -1.75 31.41 -20.75
CA GLU A 303 -1.43 30.52 -21.87
C GLU A 303 -1.78 29.07 -21.54
N MET A 304 -2.58 28.41 -22.38
CA MET A 304 -2.89 26.99 -22.20
C MET A 304 -1.65 26.12 -22.41
N VAL A 305 -1.26 25.37 -21.38
CA VAL A 305 -0.10 24.46 -21.38
C VAL A 305 -0.51 22.99 -21.43
N LEU A 306 -1.72 22.65 -20.97
CA LEU A 306 -2.35 21.35 -21.12
C LEU A 306 -3.77 21.53 -21.62
N ASP A 307 -4.09 20.85 -22.71
CA ASP A 307 -5.44 20.79 -23.28
C ASP A 307 -6.09 19.47 -22.82
N SER A 308 -7.12 19.58 -21.99
CA SER A 308 -7.93 18.47 -21.48
C SER A 308 -9.35 18.63 -21.98
N GLN A 309 -9.89 17.58 -22.59
CA GLN A 309 -11.22 17.60 -23.18
C GLN A 309 -12.00 16.39 -22.70
N PHE A 310 -13.17 16.64 -22.13
CA PHE A 310 -14.13 15.60 -21.82
C PHE A 310 -15.06 15.35 -23.02
N ASP A 311 -14.95 14.17 -23.63
CA ASP A 311 -15.94 13.71 -24.60
C ASP A 311 -16.97 12.77 -23.92
N PRO A 312 -18.22 13.23 -23.68
CA PRO A 312 -19.25 12.38 -23.07
C PRO A 312 -19.65 11.19 -23.96
N ASN A 313 -19.30 11.20 -25.25
CA ASN A 313 -19.58 10.12 -26.18
C ASN A 313 -18.50 9.03 -26.17
N GLN A 314 -17.38 9.26 -25.47
CA GLN A 314 -16.32 8.27 -25.33
C GLN A 314 -16.80 7.15 -24.38
N ALA A 315 -16.76 5.90 -24.86
CA ALA A 315 -17.39 4.77 -24.18
C ALA A 315 -16.77 4.45 -22.81
N THR A 316 -17.61 4.12 -21.82
CA THR A 316 -17.21 3.34 -20.65
C THR A 316 -16.80 1.94 -21.11
N LEU A 317 -15.62 1.48 -20.70
CA LEU A 317 -15.07 0.20 -21.12
C LEU A 317 -15.40 -0.89 -20.09
N ASP A 318 -16.28 -1.83 -20.48
CA ASP A 318 -16.43 -3.15 -19.85
C ASP A 318 -15.65 -4.17 -20.71
N GLU A 319 -14.33 -4.26 -20.53
CA GLU A 319 -13.52 -5.25 -21.24
C GLU A 319 -13.43 -6.54 -20.41
N LYS A 320 -14.10 -7.62 -20.85
CA LYS A 320 -13.66 -8.98 -20.56
C LYS A 320 -12.63 -9.38 -21.63
N LEU A 321 -11.34 -9.16 -21.37
CA LEU A 321 -10.30 -9.56 -22.32
C LEU A 321 -9.80 -10.98 -22.05
N THR A 322 -10.00 -11.84 -23.05
CA THR A 322 -9.46 -13.18 -23.15
C THR A 322 -7.96 -13.12 -23.44
N ASN A 323 -7.18 -13.77 -22.57
CA ASN A 323 -5.77 -14.15 -22.69
C ASN A 323 -5.06 -13.69 -23.96
N ASP A 324 -4.32 -12.59 -23.87
CA ASP A 324 -3.24 -12.30 -24.81
C ASP A 324 -1.90 -12.48 -24.08
N SER A 325 -1.17 -13.49 -24.53
CA SER A 325 0.10 -13.94 -24.01
C SER A 325 1.20 -13.00 -24.52
N ASN A 326 1.61 -12.04 -23.67
CA ASN A 326 2.96 -11.45 -23.60
C ASN A 326 2.99 -10.18 -22.72
N THR A 327 2.66 -10.31 -21.43
CA THR A 327 3.03 -9.27 -20.46
C THR A 327 3.39 -9.91 -19.13
N GLU A 328 4.61 -9.64 -18.68
CA GLU A 328 5.16 -10.03 -17.39
C GLU A 328 4.26 -9.56 -16.22
N ALA A 329 4.43 -10.25 -15.09
CA ALA A 329 3.55 -10.29 -13.94
C ALA A 329 3.07 -8.91 -13.46
N PHE A 330 1.81 -8.55 -13.77
CA PHE A 330 0.93 -7.64 -12.99
C PHE A 330 -0.44 -7.44 -13.68
N THR A 331 -0.60 -7.94 -14.91
CA THR A 331 -1.74 -7.66 -15.79
C THR A 331 -2.96 -8.60 -15.72
N PRO A 332 -2.91 -9.89 -15.35
CA PRO A 332 -4.09 -10.75 -15.48
C PRO A 332 -5.25 -10.42 -14.51
N LEU A 333 -4.96 -9.97 -13.28
CA LEU A 333 -5.97 -9.75 -12.23
C LEU A 333 -6.70 -8.40 -12.34
N LEU A 334 -6.02 -7.32 -12.72
CA LEU A 334 -6.61 -5.97 -12.92
C LEU A 334 -7.49 -5.87 -14.17
N LYS A 335 -7.24 -6.73 -15.16
CA LYS A 335 -7.93 -6.75 -16.45
C LYS A 335 -9.30 -7.44 -16.41
N ALA A 336 -9.57 -8.31 -15.45
CA ALA A 336 -10.68 -9.25 -15.57
C ALA A 336 -12.04 -8.78 -15.01
N ASN A 337 -12.09 -7.78 -14.10
CA ASN A 337 -13.33 -7.47 -13.35
C ASN A 337 -13.51 -5.98 -12.92
N VAL A 338 -12.79 -5.02 -13.51
CA VAL A 338 -12.93 -3.59 -13.17
C VAL A 338 -13.66 -2.85 -14.28
N LYS A 339 -14.77 -2.17 -13.93
CA LYS A 339 -15.46 -1.25 -14.84
C LYS A 339 -14.67 0.06 -14.94
N TYR A 340 -14.19 0.40 -16.14
CA TYR A 340 -13.45 1.63 -16.37
C TYR A 340 -14.36 2.70 -16.99
N ILE A 341 -14.55 3.80 -16.26
CA ILE A 341 -15.30 4.99 -16.65
C ILE A 341 -14.32 5.97 -17.29
N TYR A 342 -14.62 6.40 -18.52
CA TYR A 342 -13.86 7.46 -19.18
C TYR A 342 -13.97 8.77 -18.41
N ARG A 343 -12.84 9.45 -18.21
CA ARG A 343 -12.76 10.69 -17.43
C ARG A 343 -12.41 11.88 -18.28
N THR A 344 -11.39 11.78 -19.11
CA THR A 344 -10.99 12.88 -19.99
C THR A 344 -9.99 12.37 -21.03
N THR A 345 -9.74 13.19 -22.03
CA THR A 345 -8.62 13.07 -22.95
C THR A 345 -7.69 14.26 -22.81
N THR A 346 -6.42 13.99 -22.55
CA THR A 346 -5.39 15.02 -22.53
C THR A 346 -4.55 15.00 -23.80
N TYR A 347 -4.22 16.18 -24.28
CA TYR A 347 -3.46 16.41 -25.49
C TYR A 347 -2.15 17.11 -25.14
N PHE A 348 -1.04 16.61 -25.67
CA PHE A 348 0.27 17.17 -25.40
C PHE A 348 1.18 17.16 -26.62
N ASP A 349 2.20 18.03 -26.60
CA ASP A 349 3.31 18.10 -27.56
C ASP A 349 4.59 17.70 -26.83
N MET A 350 5.42 16.87 -27.47
CA MET A 350 6.67 16.40 -26.88
C MET A 350 7.73 17.49 -26.73
N ASN A 351 7.61 18.64 -27.42
CA ASN A 351 8.43 19.81 -27.12
C ASN A 351 8.04 20.42 -25.76
N SER A 352 6.75 20.63 -25.51
CA SER A 352 6.27 21.17 -24.22
C SER A 352 6.60 20.24 -23.06
N VAL A 353 6.51 18.92 -23.26
CA VAL A 353 6.85 17.90 -22.24
C VAL A 353 8.35 17.87 -21.90
N ARG A 354 9.24 18.28 -22.83
CA ARG A 354 10.69 18.32 -22.60
C ARG A 354 11.18 19.57 -21.88
N THR A 355 10.38 20.64 -21.92
CA THR A 355 10.68 21.88 -21.19
C THR A 355 10.16 21.78 -19.75
N TYR A 356 10.53 22.74 -18.88
CA TYR A 356 9.96 22.85 -17.54
C TYR A 356 8.42 22.91 -17.52
N ARG A 357 7.79 23.36 -18.61
CA ARG A 357 6.32 23.29 -18.79
C ARG A 357 5.81 21.85 -18.72
N GLY A 358 6.61 20.84 -19.07
CA GLY A 358 6.29 19.42 -18.87
C GLY A 358 6.22 19.02 -17.40
N LEU A 359 7.01 19.66 -16.54
CA LEU A 359 6.95 19.49 -15.09
C LEU A 359 5.68 20.12 -14.52
N LEU A 360 5.24 21.27 -15.05
CA LEU A 360 3.96 21.90 -14.71
C LEU A 360 2.76 20.99 -15.02
N ILE A 361 2.74 20.39 -16.21
CA ILE A 361 1.68 19.45 -16.59
C ILE A 361 1.70 18.24 -15.62
N GLY A 362 2.89 17.80 -15.20
CA GLY A 362 3.06 16.75 -14.21
C GLY A 362 2.54 17.11 -12.81
N ALA A 363 2.79 18.35 -12.38
CA ALA A 363 2.42 18.84 -11.06
C ALA A 363 0.97 19.28 -10.94
N CYS A 364 0.31 19.69 -12.04
CA CYS A 364 -1.05 20.26 -12.03
C CYS A 364 -2.15 19.35 -12.60
N GLY A 365 -1.80 18.17 -13.14
CA GLY A 365 -2.73 17.20 -13.71
C GLY A 365 -3.53 16.43 -12.65
N PHE A 366 -4.49 17.08 -11.99
CA PHE A 366 -5.35 16.47 -10.94
C PHE A 366 -6.69 15.98 -11.49
N ILE A 367 -7.23 14.91 -10.89
CA ILE A 367 -8.64 14.51 -11.04
C ILE A 367 -9.35 14.84 -9.72
N PRO A 368 -10.56 15.42 -9.73
CA PRO A 368 -11.25 15.82 -8.50
C PRO A 368 -11.41 14.67 -7.49
N GLY A 369 -11.13 14.94 -6.21
CA GLY A 369 -11.34 14.01 -5.09
C GLY A 369 -10.16 13.10 -4.75
N ILE A 370 -9.07 13.17 -5.51
CA ILE A 370 -7.81 12.48 -5.23
C ILE A 370 -6.73 13.54 -5.26
N GLY A 371 -6.09 13.79 -4.11
CA GLY A 371 -4.99 14.74 -4.00
C GLY A 371 -3.79 14.37 -4.89
N PHE A 372 -2.65 14.98 -4.60
CA PHE A 372 -1.40 14.81 -5.36
C PHE A 372 -0.95 13.36 -5.47
N VAL A 373 -1.27 12.72 -6.60
CA VAL A 373 -0.75 11.40 -6.96
C VAL A 373 -0.34 11.39 -8.44
N SER A 374 0.93 11.76 -8.64
CA SER A 374 1.85 11.40 -9.74
C SER A 374 1.24 11.05 -11.12
N TRP A 375 0.66 12.02 -11.81
CA TRP A 375 0.63 11.99 -13.27
C TRP A 375 1.96 12.55 -13.81
N ALA A 376 2.96 11.70 -14.04
CA ALA A 376 4.08 12.04 -14.95
C ALA A 376 4.83 10.80 -15.47
N ILE A 377 4.74 9.65 -14.81
CA ILE A 377 5.72 8.58 -15.06
C ILE A 377 5.24 7.59 -16.13
N GLY A 378 3.94 7.58 -16.44
CA GLY A 378 3.36 6.70 -17.44
C GLY A 378 3.65 7.10 -18.90
N GLY A 379 3.29 8.35 -19.24
CA GLY A 379 3.32 8.89 -20.59
C GLY A 379 4.69 9.47 -20.97
N ALA A 380 5.24 10.36 -20.14
CA ALA A 380 6.49 11.07 -20.45
C ALA A 380 7.70 10.13 -20.60
N TYR A 381 7.79 9.05 -19.81
CA TYR A 381 8.90 8.08 -19.93
C TYR A 381 8.86 7.23 -21.20
N SER A 382 7.66 6.89 -21.71
CA SER A 382 7.56 6.21 -23.02
C SER A 382 7.98 7.10 -24.19
N LEU A 383 8.19 8.40 -23.92
CA LEU A 383 8.37 9.47 -24.88
C LEU A 383 9.77 10.09 -24.85
N TYR A 384 10.42 10.15 -23.68
CA TYR A 384 11.87 10.44 -23.60
C TYR A 384 12.69 9.42 -24.42
N ALA A 385 12.26 8.16 -24.44
CA ALA A 385 12.91 7.06 -25.17
C ALA A 385 12.87 7.17 -26.72
N LEU A 386 12.12 8.12 -27.31
CA LEU A 386 11.94 8.21 -28.77
C LEU A 386 12.87 9.21 -29.48
N ASN A 387 13.68 9.96 -28.73
CA ASN A 387 14.69 10.89 -29.27
C ASN A 387 14.21 11.80 -30.43
N SER A 388 12.92 12.19 -30.44
CA SER A 388 12.29 12.92 -31.56
C SER A 388 11.41 14.07 -31.06
N PRO A 389 11.79 15.34 -31.29
CA PRO A 389 11.07 16.53 -30.81
C PRO A 389 9.75 16.82 -31.54
N ASN A 390 9.48 16.18 -32.68
CA ASN A 390 8.31 16.49 -33.54
C ASN A 390 7.19 15.46 -33.40
N LEU A 391 6.83 15.10 -32.17
CA LEU A 391 5.83 14.10 -31.87
C LEU A 391 4.72 14.68 -31.00
N TYR A 392 3.50 14.20 -31.23
CA TYR A 392 2.29 14.70 -30.60
C TYR A 392 1.57 13.57 -29.90
N GLY A 393 1.06 13.83 -28.71
CA GLY A 393 0.40 12.83 -27.89
C GLY A 393 -1.08 13.10 -27.69
N LYS A 394 -1.80 12.00 -27.43
CA LYS A 394 -3.15 11.99 -26.88
C LYS A 394 -3.22 10.88 -25.85
N GLN A 395 -3.82 11.14 -24.70
CA GLN A 395 -4.02 10.16 -23.64
C GLN A 395 -5.49 10.11 -23.25
N HIS A 396 -6.12 8.95 -23.38
CA HIS A 396 -7.44 8.73 -22.80
C HIS A 396 -7.24 8.23 -21.36
N ILE A 397 -7.92 8.89 -20.43
CA ILE A 397 -7.88 8.56 -19.01
C ILE A 397 -9.20 7.90 -18.63
N TYR A 398 -9.11 6.74 -17.99
CA TYR A 398 -10.25 6.05 -17.41
C TYR A 398 -9.95 5.75 -15.96
N SER A 399 -10.99 5.72 -15.13
CA SER A 399 -10.88 5.27 -13.74
C SER A 399 -11.99 4.28 -13.40
N SER A 400 -11.82 3.48 -12.36
CA SER A 400 -12.94 2.81 -11.72
C SER A 400 -13.88 3.84 -11.06
N PRO A 401 -15.15 3.47 -10.76
CA PRO A 401 -16.09 4.40 -10.12
C PRO A 401 -15.62 4.94 -8.77
N ASP A 402 -14.86 4.13 -8.05
CA ASP A 402 -14.23 4.43 -6.76
C ASP A 402 -12.80 4.99 -6.91
N TYR A 403 -12.37 5.26 -8.14
CA TYR A 403 -11.07 5.78 -8.49
C TYR A 403 -9.85 5.01 -7.95
N ARG A 404 -10.04 3.74 -7.56
CA ARG A 404 -8.95 2.85 -7.13
C ARG A 404 -8.04 2.42 -8.27
N TYR A 405 -8.64 2.25 -9.45
CA TYR A 405 -7.96 1.76 -10.63
C TYR A 405 -8.05 2.77 -11.74
N TYR A 406 -6.97 2.90 -12.50
CA TYR A 406 -6.91 3.75 -13.65
C TYR A 406 -6.37 2.98 -14.84
N ARG A 407 -6.90 3.33 -16.01
CA ARG A 407 -6.39 2.89 -17.29
C ARG A 407 -6.05 4.12 -18.11
N TYR A 408 -4.89 4.05 -18.74
CA TYR A 408 -4.39 5.08 -19.62
C TYR A 408 -4.13 4.47 -20.98
N ASN A 409 -4.82 4.97 -22.01
CA ASN A 409 -4.48 4.64 -23.38
C ASN A 409 -3.71 5.83 -23.97
N ILE A 410 -2.42 5.64 -24.21
CA ILE A 410 -1.51 6.66 -24.70
C ILE A 410 -1.26 6.42 -26.19
N TYR A 411 -1.40 7.47 -26.99
CA TYR A 411 -1.25 7.45 -28.44
C TYR A 411 -0.27 8.54 -28.86
N ILE A 412 0.72 8.16 -29.66
CA ILE A 412 1.81 9.04 -30.10
C ILE A 412 1.77 9.16 -31.62
N TYR A 413 1.90 10.36 -32.15
CA TYR A 413 1.71 10.70 -33.55
C TYR A 413 2.87 11.52 -34.11
N LYS A 414 3.13 11.42 -35.42
CA LYS A 414 4.15 12.25 -36.11
C LYS A 414 3.67 13.65 -36.48
N ASP A 415 2.39 13.94 -36.34
CA ASP A 415 1.76 15.17 -36.82
C ASP A 415 0.81 15.77 -35.78
N LYS A 416 0.71 17.11 -35.75
CA LYS A 416 -0.13 17.86 -34.81
C LYS A 416 -1.62 17.54 -34.93
N LYS A 417 -2.07 17.17 -36.14
CA LYS A 417 -3.44 16.72 -36.40
C LYS A 417 -3.71 15.32 -35.85
N ARG A 418 -2.70 14.63 -35.33
CA ARG A 418 -2.77 13.30 -34.70
C ARG A 418 -3.38 12.24 -35.63
N THR A 419 -2.94 12.26 -36.89
CA THR A 419 -3.44 11.34 -37.93
C THR A 419 -2.46 10.20 -38.23
N LYS A 420 -1.16 10.36 -37.94
CA LYS A 420 -0.09 9.39 -38.22
C LYS A 420 0.42 8.75 -36.94
N LEU A 421 -0.28 7.72 -36.47
CA LEU A 421 0.08 6.98 -35.26
C LEU A 421 1.46 6.33 -35.39
N VAL A 422 2.29 6.51 -34.37
CA VAL A 422 3.64 5.96 -34.21
C VAL A 422 3.63 4.83 -33.21
N LYS A 423 2.98 5.05 -32.07
CA LYS A 423 2.97 4.13 -30.95
C LYS A 423 1.67 4.27 -30.18
N GLN A 424 1.13 3.15 -29.75
CA GLN A 424 0.07 3.09 -28.77
C GLN A 424 0.55 2.26 -27.59
N THR A 425 0.21 2.68 -26.38
CA THR A 425 0.54 1.96 -25.16
C THR A 425 -0.62 2.07 -24.18
N THR A 426 -1.01 0.95 -23.60
CA THR A 426 -2.01 0.92 -22.54
C THR A 426 -1.30 0.66 -21.22
N LYS A 427 -1.55 1.50 -20.22
CA LYS A 427 -1.07 1.32 -18.85
C LYS A 427 -2.25 1.17 -17.91
N TYR A 428 -2.12 0.26 -16.95
CA TYR A 428 -3.05 0.09 -15.85
C TYR A 428 -2.33 0.48 -14.57
N MET A 429 -2.96 1.31 -13.77
CA MET A 429 -2.42 1.78 -12.49
C MET A 429 -3.46 1.52 -11.42
N LYS A 430 -2.99 1.20 -10.22
CA LYS A 430 -3.80 1.16 -9.01
C LYS A 430 -3.22 2.23 -8.09
N TYR A 431 -4.06 3.16 -7.66
CA TYR A 431 -3.65 4.28 -6.83
C TYR A 431 -4.16 4.15 -5.38
N TRP A 432 -4.93 3.08 -5.09
CA TRP A 432 -5.52 2.73 -3.78
C TRP A 432 -5.80 1.23 -3.67
#